data_AF-A0A9E5I4E1-F1
#
_entry.id   AF-A0A9E5I4E1-F1
#
_cell.length_a   1.000
_cell.length_b   1.000
_cell.length_c   1.000
_cell.angle_alpha   90.00
_cell.angle_beta   90.00
_cell.angle_gamma   90.00
#
_symmetry.space_group_name_H-M   'P 1'
#
loop_
_entity.id
_entity.type
_entity.pdbx_description
1 polymer ?
#
loop_
_entity_poly.entity_id
_entity_poly.type
_entity_poly.pdbx_seq_one_letter_code
_entity_poly.pdbx_strand_id
1 'polypeptide(L)' 'MIELDQRVTVNNFQTAIESCVHKQGMGYLEAVMWYCEKHNIEIEAVASLIKKSEVIKTKLEAECEDHNMIQKKPRLPI' A
#
# COMPACT_ATOMS: atom_id res chain seq x y z
N MET A 1 22.70 -8.15 7.23
CA MET A 1 22.57 -7.14 6.16
C MET A 1 21.56 -7.69 5.17
N ILE A 2 20.42 -7.02 5.00
CA ILE A 2 19.46 -7.39 3.94
C ILE A 2 19.70 -6.39 2.82
N GLU A 3 20.34 -6.86 1.77
CA GLU A 3 20.53 -6.15 0.52
C GLU A 3 19.17 -6.12 -0.21
N LEU A 4 18.52 -4.96 -0.27
CA LEU A 4 17.33 -4.79 -1.09
C LEU A 4 17.74 -4.15 -2.42
N ASP A 5 17.90 -5.07 -3.40
CA ASP A 5 17.99 -4.84 -4.83
C ASP A 5 17.08 -3.70 -5.30
N GLN A 6 17.68 -2.75 -6.00
CA GLN A 6 17.10 -1.48 -6.50
C GLN A 6 16.09 -1.67 -7.65
N ARG A 7 15.30 -2.75 -7.66
CA ARG A 7 14.22 -2.98 -8.62
C ARG A 7 12.91 -3.20 -7.88
N VAL A 8 12.35 -2.10 -7.35
CA VAL A 8 10.98 -2.12 -6.83
C VAL A 8 10.02 -2.45 -7.97
N THR A 9 9.67 -3.72 -8.04
CA THR A 9 8.67 -4.26 -8.95
C THR A 9 7.33 -4.26 -8.22
N VAL A 10 6.22 -4.09 -8.95
CA VAL A 10 4.86 -4.06 -8.38
C VAL A 10 4.58 -5.30 -7.49
N ASN A 11 5.07 -6.47 -7.89
CA ASN A 11 4.97 -7.71 -7.12
C ASN A 11 5.73 -7.69 -5.77
N ASN A 12 6.95 -7.14 -5.77
CA ASN A 12 7.75 -7.02 -4.55
C ASN A 12 7.13 -6.02 -3.58
N PHE A 13 6.61 -4.90 -4.12
CA PHE A 13 5.88 -3.92 -3.33
C PHE A 13 4.65 -4.53 -2.67
N GLN A 14 3.81 -5.25 -3.43
CA GLN A 14 2.65 -5.96 -2.88
C GLN A 14 3.03 -6.89 -1.73
N THR A 15 4.02 -7.75 -1.94
CA THR A 15 4.47 -8.72 -0.94
C THR A 15 5.04 -8.04 0.30
N ALA A 16 5.77 -6.94 0.13
CA ALA A 16 6.33 -6.16 1.22
C ALA A 16 5.23 -5.50 2.07
N ILE A 17 4.24 -4.89 1.43
CA ILE A 17 3.09 -4.27 2.11
C ILE A 17 2.28 -5.32 2.86
N GLU A 18 1.90 -6.43 2.22
CA GLU A 18 1.16 -7.50 2.88
C GLU A 18 1.92 -8.09 4.07
N SER A 19 3.24 -8.26 3.93
CA SER A 19 4.09 -8.71 5.04
C SER A 19 4.11 -7.70 6.19
N CYS A 20 4.12 -6.39 5.90
CA CYS A 20 4.11 -5.35 6.94
C CYS A 20 2.77 -5.32 7.69
N VAL A 21 1.66 -5.38 6.95
CA VAL A 21 0.30 -5.45 7.51
C VAL A 21 0.16 -6.69 8.39
N HIS A 22 0.62 -7.86 7.93
CA HIS A 22 0.52 -9.09 8.72
C HIS A 22 1.46 -9.12 9.94
N LYS A 23 2.70 -8.62 9.80
CA LYS A 23 3.71 -8.70 10.88
C LYS A 23 3.50 -7.66 11.96
N GLN A 24 3.11 -6.44 11.60
CA GLN A 24 2.96 -5.33 12.54
C GLN A 24 1.50 -5.03 12.86
N GLY A 25 0.53 -5.61 12.15
CA GLY A 25 -0.89 -5.33 12.35
C GLY A 25 -1.27 -3.89 11.97
N MET A 26 -0.43 -3.21 11.20
CA MET A 26 -0.65 -1.83 10.75
C MET A 26 -1.52 -1.82 9.49
N GLY A 27 -2.24 -0.71 9.26
CA GLY A 27 -3.05 -0.54 8.07
C GLY A 27 -2.21 -0.48 6.78
N TYR A 28 -2.84 -0.71 5.63
CA TYR A 28 -2.21 -0.55 4.31
C TYR A 28 -1.60 0.85 4.15
N LEU A 29 -2.25 1.90 4.66
CA LEU A 29 -1.72 3.27 4.57
C LEU A 29 -0.39 3.42 5.31
N GLU A 30 -0.33 2.93 6.54
CA GLU A 30 0.88 2.98 7.37
C GLU A 30 1.99 2.11 6.80
N ALA A 31 1.66 0.92 6.31
CA ALA A 31 2.63 0.02 5.67
C ALA A 31 3.28 0.68 4.44
N VAL A 32 2.51 1.44 3.67
CA VAL A 32 3.01 2.21 2.53
C VAL A 32 3.95 3.31 2.96
N MET A 33 3.59 4.10 3.98
CA MET A 33 4.45 5.17 4.50
C MET A 33 5.76 4.60 5.07
N TRP A 34 5.67 3.52 5.85
CA TRP A 34 6.83 2.85 6.40
C TRP A 34 7.77 2.30 5.33
N TYR A 35 7.21 1.72 4.26
CA TYR A 35 7.99 1.27 3.11
C TYR A 35 8.70 2.43 2.41
N CYS A 36 7.99 3.56 2.26
CA CYS A 36 8.52 4.81 1.69
C CYS A 36 9.72 5.31 2.49
N GLU A 37 9.59 5.41 3.82
CA GLU A 37 10.65 5.88 4.72
C GLU A 37 11.86 4.93 4.74
N LYS A 38 11.61 3.62 4.86
CA LYS A 38 12.69 2.63 4.95
C LYS A 38 13.56 2.57 3.69
N HIS A 39 12.93 2.73 2.53
CA HIS A 39 13.61 2.68 1.24
C HIS A 39 14.04 4.06 0.73
N ASN A 40 13.75 5.12 1.49
CA ASN A 40 13.96 6.52 1.09
C ASN A 40 13.36 6.81 -0.31
N ILE A 41 12.20 6.24 -0.59
CA ILE A 41 11.48 6.44 -1.85
C ILE A 41 10.61 7.68 -1.70
N GLU A 42 10.42 8.46 -2.77
CA GLU A 42 9.47 9.56 -2.75
C GLU A 42 8.02 9.06 -2.77
N ILE A 43 7.16 9.71 -2.00
CA ILE A 43 5.74 9.34 -1.91
C ILE A 43 5.04 9.37 -3.28
N GLU A 44 5.46 10.24 -4.20
CA GLU A 44 4.93 10.30 -5.57
C GLU A 44 5.24 9.03 -6.40
N ALA A 45 6.44 8.46 -6.22
CA ALA A 45 6.82 7.23 -6.90
C ALA A 45 6.02 6.05 -6.35
N VAL A 46 5.82 6.00 -5.02
CA VAL A 46 4.98 4.97 -4.39
C VAL A 46 3.51 5.13 -4.78
N ALA A 47 2.99 6.36 -4.83
CA ALA A 47 1.63 6.62 -5.32
C ALA A 47 1.44 6.16 -6.77
N SER A 48 2.46 6.32 -7.61
CA SER A 48 2.45 5.79 -8.98
C SER A 48 2.46 4.26 -9.01
N LEU A 49 3.15 3.59 -8.07
CA LEU A 49 3.13 2.13 -7.93
C LEU A 49 1.78 1.62 -7.42
N ILE A 50 1.16 2.30 -6.46
CA ILE A 50 -0.18 1.97 -5.96
C ILE A 50 -1.20 2.13 -7.08
N LYS A 51 -1.12 3.20 -7.88
CA LYS A 51 -1.98 3.38 -9.06
C LYS A 51 -1.82 2.27 -10.09
N LYS A 52 -0.64 1.66 -10.20
CA LYS A 52 -0.37 0.49 -11.06
C LYS A 52 -0.81 -0.83 -10.42
N SER A 53 -0.88 -0.92 -9.10
CA SER A 53 -1.32 -2.11 -8.37
C SER A 53 -2.79 -1.98 -7.97
N GLU A 54 -3.67 -2.51 -8.80
CA GLU A 54 -5.11 -2.50 -8.53
C GLU A 54 -5.46 -3.18 -7.20
N VAL A 55 -4.75 -4.27 -6.86
CA VAL A 55 -4.96 -5.03 -5.61
C VAL A 55 -4.70 -4.17 -4.37
N ILE A 56 -3.56 -3.48 -4.29
CA ILE A 56 -3.24 -2.64 -3.11
C ILE A 56 -4.16 -1.44 -3.07
N LYS A 57 -4.44 -0.83 -4.22
CA LYS A 57 -5.35 0.31 -4.31
C LYS A 57 -6.73 -0.05 -3.75
N THR A 58 -7.34 -1.16 -4.20
CA THR A 58 -8.67 -1.57 -3.72
C THR A 58 -8.66 -1.92 -2.24
N LYS A 59 -7.61 -2.60 -1.75
CA LYS A 59 -7.46 -2.92 -0.33
C LYS A 59 -7.32 -1.67 0.55
N LEU A 60 -6.48 -0.73 0.12
CA LEU A 60 -6.28 0.56 0.79
C LEU A 60 -7.56 1.39 0.79
N GLU A 61 -8.26 1.48 -0.35
CA GLU A 61 -9.53 2.19 -0.43
C GLU A 61 -10.60 1.55 0.47
N ALA A 62 -10.66 0.22 0.55
CA ALA A 62 -11.58 -0.47 1.44
C ALA A 62 -11.25 -0.24 2.93
N GLU A 63 -9.96 -0.26 3.30
CA GLU A 63 -9.52 0.06 4.66
C GLU A 63 -9.85 1.50 5.04
N CYS A 64 -9.56 2.46 4.16
CA CYS A 64 -9.89 3.87 4.39
C CYS A 64 -11.40 4.12 4.46
N GLU A 65 -12.20 3.35 3.71
CA GLU A 65 -13.67 3.40 3.75
C GLU A 65 -14.22 2.83 5.08
N ASP A 66 -13.59 1.78 5.60
CA ASP A 66 -13.91 1.18 6.90
C ASP A 66 -13.53 2.13 8.06
N HIS A 67 -12.34 2.73 7.99
CA HIS A 67 -11.84 3.71 8.95
C HIS A 67 -12.44 5.12 8.77
N ASN A 68 -13.42 5.30 7.88
CA ASN A 68 -14.10 6.59 7.62
C ASN A 68 -13.12 7.74 7.27
N MET A 69 -11.97 7.40 6.68
CA MET A 69 -10.90 8.34 6.26
C MET A 69 -11.17 8.92 4.87
N ILE A 70 -11.96 8.23 4.04
CA ILE A 70 -12.36 8.70 2.71
C ILE A 70 -13.87 8.59 2.53
N GLN A 71 -14.41 9.41 1.63
CA GLN A 71 -15.82 9.35 1.27
C GLN A 71 -16.14 8.01 0.62
N LYS A 72 -17.11 7.29 1.19
CA LYS A 72 -17.53 5.98 0.69
C LYS A 72 -17.98 6.10 -0.75
N LYS A 73 -17.45 5.25 -1.64
CA LYS A 73 -17.92 5.26 -3.02
C LYS A 73 -19.30 4.61 -3.04
N PRO A 74 -20.29 5.18 -3.76
CA PRO A 74 -21.58 4.52 -3.92
C PRO A 74 -21.34 3.19 -4.64
N ARG A 75 -21.41 2.07 -3.92
CA ARG A 75 -21.39 0.75 -4.52
C ARG A 75 -22.76 0.54 -5.14
N LEU A 76 -22.79 0.21 -6.43
CA LEU A 76 -24.03 -0.17 -7.08
C LEU A 76 -24.58 -1.39 -6.32
N PRO A 77 -25.84 -1.37 -5.88
CA PRO A 77 -26.49 -2.57 -5.39
C PRO A 77 -26.49 -3.59 -6.54
N ILE A 78 -25.95 -4.78 -6.27
CA ILE A 78 -26.04 -5.93 -7.17
C ILE A 78 -27.48 -6.38 -7.34
#